data_AF-A0A1F7X376-F1
#
_entry.id   AF-A0A1F7X376-F1
#
_cell.length_a   1.000
_cell.length_b   1.000
_cell.length_c   1.000
_cell.angle_alpha   90.00
_cell.angle_beta   90.00
_cell.angle_gamma   90.00
#
_symmetry.space_group_name_H-M   'P 1'
#
loop_
_entity.id
_entity.type
_entity.pdbx_description
1 polymer ?
#
loop_
_entity_poly.entity_id
_entity_poly.type
_entity_poly.pdbx_seq_one_letter_code
_entity_poly.pdbx_strand_id
1 'polypeptide(L)'
;MSSFLKKYILYIALIQSIIATLGSHFFSEISGFIPCKLCWYQRIMMYPLVVILIVGIIEKNKHLNKYVLPLSIMGMGIAIYHNLLYYGVLTESVIYCTSGVSCTTKYIEWFDFITIPLLSLTAFTVITILMLIYQKNQ
;
A
#
# COMPACT_ATOMS: atom_id res chain seq x y z
N MET A 1 7.83 -23.61 -4.36
CA MET A 1 7.72 -22.32 -5.09
C MET A 1 8.17 -22.57 -6.52
N SER A 2 7.28 -22.44 -7.51
CA SER A 2 7.61 -22.68 -8.92
C SER A 2 8.82 -21.83 -9.35
N SER A 3 9.76 -22.42 -10.10
CA SER A 3 10.96 -21.75 -10.66
C SER A 3 10.60 -20.46 -11.40
N PHE A 4 9.44 -20.44 -12.05
CA PHE A 4 8.89 -19.28 -12.73
C PHE A 4 8.65 -18.10 -11.77
N LEU A 5 8.01 -18.35 -10.62
CA LEU A 5 7.70 -17.28 -9.65
C LEU A 5 8.98 -16.56 -9.23
N LYS A 6 10.04 -17.31 -8.90
CA LYS A 6 11.32 -16.75 -8.43
C LYS A 6 11.96 -15.77 -9.42
N LYS A 7 11.86 -16.07 -10.72
CA LYS A 7 12.42 -15.21 -11.78
C LYS A 7 11.64 -13.90 -11.95
N TYR A 8 10.34 -13.91 -11.62
CA TYR A 8 9.45 -12.78 -11.86
C TYR A 8 8.99 -12.03 -10.59
N ILE A 9 9.48 -12.37 -9.39
CA ILE A 9 9.05 -11.73 -8.12
C ILE A 9 9.10 -10.19 -8.20
N LEU A 10 10.23 -9.63 -8.68
CA LEU A 10 10.41 -8.17 -8.74
C LEU A 10 9.42 -7.51 -9.72
N TYR A 11 9.13 -8.17 -10.85
CA TYR A 11 8.16 -7.68 -11.82
C TYR A 11 6.73 -7.74 -11.27
N ILE A 12 6.39 -8.80 -10.53
CA ILE A 12 5.08 -8.91 -9.87
C ILE A 12 4.92 -7.82 -8.80
N ALA A 13 5.97 -7.59 -8.00
CA ALA A 13 5.97 -6.51 -7.00
C ALA A 13 5.83 -5.12 -7.66
N LEU A 14 6.50 -4.91 -8.79
CA LEU A 14 6.38 -3.68 -9.57
C LEU A 14 4.96 -3.47 -10.09
N ILE A 15 4.38 -4.49 -10.75
CA ILE A 15 3.00 -4.43 -11.27
C ILE A 15 2.03 -4.13 -10.13
N GLN A 16 2.17 -4.79 -8.99
CA GLN A 16 1.33 -4.53 -7.82
C GLN A 16 1.44 -3.07 -7.34
N SER A 17 2.66 -2.52 -7.27
CA SER A 17 2.88 -1.14 -6.85
C SER A 17 2.29 -0.12 -7.83
N ILE A 18 2.34 -0.40 -9.12
CA ILE A 18 1.74 0.43 -10.18
C ILE A 18 0.22 0.40 -10.07
N ILE A 19 -0.39 -0.79 -9.95
CA ILE A 19 -1.84 -0.94 -9.79
C ILE A 19 -2.32 -0.18 -8.55
N ALA A 20 -1.62 -0.30 -7.43
CA ALA A 20 -1.98 0.41 -6.20
C ALA A 20 -1.87 1.94 -6.35
N THR A 21 -0.83 2.42 -7.04
CA THR A 21 -0.61 3.86 -7.29
C THR A 21 -1.68 4.43 -8.22
N LEU A 22 -1.94 3.75 -9.34
CA LEU A 22 -2.96 4.15 -10.30
C LEU A 22 -4.37 4.07 -9.70
N GLY A 23 -4.69 3.02 -8.95
CA GLY A 23 -5.96 2.91 -8.24
C GLY A 23 -6.17 4.07 -7.28
N SER A 24 -5.14 4.43 -6.51
CA SER A 24 -5.20 5.58 -5.59
C SER A 24 -5.46 6.91 -6.31
N HIS A 25 -4.84 7.12 -7.48
CA HIS A 25 -5.08 8.30 -8.32
C HIS A 25 -6.48 8.30 -8.95
N PHE A 26 -6.93 7.15 -9.47
CA PHE A 26 -8.23 6.99 -10.10
C PHE A 26 -9.38 7.37 -9.16
N PHE A 27 -9.32 6.89 -7.91
CA PHE A 27 -10.31 7.24 -6.89
C PHE A 27 -10.34 8.74 -6.56
N SER A 28 -9.19 9.43 -6.65
CA SER A 28 -9.10 10.86 -6.37
C SER A 28 -9.67 11.71 -7.51
N GLU A 29 -9.26 11.41 -8.74
CA GLU A 29 -9.49 12.29 -9.90
C GLU A 29 -10.80 11.99 -10.61
N ILE A 30 -11.14 10.70 -10.75
CA ILE A 30 -12.32 10.26 -11.53
C ILE A 30 -13.53 10.11 -10.60
N SER A 31 -13.35 9.49 -9.43
CA SER A 31 -14.45 9.29 -8.48
C SER A 31 -14.66 10.47 -7.53
N GLY A 32 -13.77 11.47 -7.53
CA GLY A 32 -13.88 12.66 -6.69
C GLY A 32 -13.73 12.40 -5.19
N PHE A 33 -13.15 11.26 -4.78
CA PHE A 33 -12.99 10.95 -3.37
C PHE A 33 -11.85 11.76 -2.77
N ILE A 34 -12.19 12.57 -1.77
CA ILE A 34 -11.22 13.40 -1.05
C ILE A 34 -10.44 12.47 -0.11
N PRO A 35 -9.11 12.34 -0.26
CA PRO A 35 -8.32 11.48 0.60
C PRO A 35 -8.25 12.05 2.01
N CYS A 36 -8.42 11.20 3.01
CA CYS A 36 -8.14 11.56 4.40
C CYS A 36 -6.61 11.61 4.65
N LYS A 37 -6.21 12.12 5.82
CA LYS A 37 -4.80 12.23 6.19
C LYS A 37 -4.06 10.88 6.22
N LEU A 38 -4.72 9.83 6.72
CA LEU A 38 -4.15 8.48 6.74
C LEU A 38 -3.92 7.93 5.33
N CYS A 39 -4.88 8.10 4.41
CA CYS A 39 -4.69 7.78 3.00
C CYS A 39 -3.51 8.55 2.38
N TRP A 40 -3.31 9.81 2.78
CA TRP A 40 -2.19 10.61 2.32
C TRP A 40 -0.85 10.05 2.78
N TYR A 41 -0.75 9.63 4.05
CA TYR A 41 0.44 8.93 4.56
C TYR A 41 0.70 7.60 3.83
N GLN A 42 -0.35 6.83 3.50
CA GLN A 42 -0.22 5.63 2.68
C GLN A 42 0.31 5.94 1.27
N ARG A 43 -0.15 7.04 0.64
CA ARG A 43 0.36 7.49 -0.68
C ARG A 43 1.85 7.84 -0.63
N ILE A 44 2.30 8.58 0.39
CA ILE A 44 3.73 8.90 0.59
C ILE A 44 4.57 7.62 0.66
N MET A 45 4.07 6.56 1.28
CA MET A 45 4.79 5.29 1.38
C MET A 45 4.70 4.45 0.10
N MET A 46 3.60 4.51 -0.65
CA MET A 46 3.37 3.68 -1.84
C MET A 46 4.09 4.22 -3.09
N TYR A 47 4.06 5.53 -3.35
CA TYR A 47 4.57 6.08 -4.61
C TYR A 47 6.09 5.90 -4.80
N PRO A 48 6.94 6.08 -3.78
CA PRO A 48 8.36 5.82 -3.90
C PRO A 48 8.68 4.35 -4.20
N LEU A 49 7.83 3.40 -3.78
CA LEU A 49 8.06 1.97 -4.04
C LEU A 49 8.12 1.66 -5.53
N VAL A 50 7.27 2.31 -6.35
CA VAL A 50 7.28 2.15 -7.80
C VAL A 50 8.65 2.55 -8.36
N VAL A 51 9.15 3.73 -7.96
CA VAL A 51 10.43 4.27 -8.45
C VAL A 51 11.59 3.39 -7.99
N ILE A 52 11.62 3.01 -6.71
CA ILE A 52 12.66 2.16 -6.13
C ILE A 52 12.69 0.79 -6.82
N LEU A 53 11.54 0.17 -7.08
CA LEU A 53 11.46 -1.12 -7.77
C LEU A 53 11.93 -1.02 -9.23
N ILE A 54 11.55 0.04 -9.97
CA ILE A 54 12.03 0.26 -11.35
C ILE A 54 13.54 0.40 -11.38
N VAL A 55 14.10 1.31 -10.58
CA VAL A 55 15.55 1.56 -10.52
C VAL A 55 16.28 0.29 -10.09
N GLY A 56 15.77 -0.41 -9.07
CA GLY A 56 16.35 -1.65 -8.57
C GLY A 56 16.39 -2.78 -9.62
N ILE A 57 15.38 -2.87 -10.47
CA ILE A 57 15.33 -3.84 -11.58
C ILE A 57 16.36 -3.48 -12.66
N ILE A 58 16.48 -2.18 -13.03
CA ILE A 58 17.42 -1.70 -14.04
C ILE A 58 18.87 -1.89 -13.57
N GLU A 59 19.18 -1.48 -12.35
CA GLU A 59 20.52 -1.61 -11.75
C GLU A 59 20.88 -3.04 -11.36
N LYS A 60 19.92 -3.98 -11.42
CA LYS A 60 20.07 -5.37 -10.93
C LYS A 60 20.61 -5.42 -9.49
N ASN A 61 20.19 -4.47 -8.66
CA ASN A 61 20.70 -4.28 -7.32
C ASN A 61 20.21 -5.41 -6.39
N LYS A 62 21.13 -6.24 -5.89
CA LYS A 62 20.79 -7.34 -4.98
C LYS A 62 20.27 -6.84 -3.62
N HIS A 63 20.60 -5.63 -3.19
CA HIS A 63 20.18 -5.12 -1.89
C HIS A 63 18.87 -4.32 -1.93
N LEU A 64 18.08 -4.46 -2.99
CA LEU A 64 16.80 -3.77 -3.18
C LEU A 64 15.81 -3.99 -2.01
N ASN A 65 15.84 -5.18 -1.40
CA ASN A 65 15.02 -5.51 -0.23
C ASN A 65 15.23 -4.56 0.96
N LYS A 66 16.43 -4.04 1.18
CA LYS A 66 16.73 -3.11 2.28
C LYS A 66 16.00 -1.77 2.15
N TYR A 67 15.64 -1.36 0.94
CA TYR A 67 14.93 -0.12 0.69
C TYR A 67 13.41 -0.32 0.65
N VAL A 68 12.95 -1.39 0.02
CA VAL A 68 11.52 -1.65 -0.17
C VAL A 68 10.85 -2.14 1.11
N LEU A 69 11.49 -3.03 1.89
CA LEU A 69 10.88 -3.62 3.09
C LEU A 69 10.52 -2.59 4.17
N PRO A 70 11.40 -1.64 4.56
CA PRO A 70 11.04 -0.65 5.56
C PRO A 70 9.83 0.20 5.13
N LEU A 71 9.80 0.66 3.87
CA LEU A 71 8.68 1.43 3.35
C LEU A 71 7.38 0.61 3.32
N SER A 72 7.44 -0.64 2.84
CA SER A 72 6.24 -1.47 2.75
C SER A 72 5.69 -1.86 4.13
N ILE A 73 6.56 -2.12 5.11
CA ILE A 73 6.17 -2.43 6.49
C ILE A 73 5.57 -1.20 7.18
N MET A 74 6.15 -0.02 7.02
CA MET A 74 5.58 1.22 7.57
C MET A 74 4.21 1.52 6.94
N GLY A 75 4.09 1.40 5.61
CA GLY A 75 2.81 1.54 4.92
C GLY A 75 1.76 0.52 5.39
N MET A 76 2.17 -0.73 5.62
CA MET A 76 1.32 -1.78 6.17
C MET A 76 0.83 -1.43 7.58
N GLY A 77 1.69 -0.92 8.45
CA GLY A 77 1.30 -0.48 9.80
C GLY A 77 0.25 0.63 9.79
N ILE A 78 0.42 1.63 8.92
CA ILE A 78 -0.56 2.71 8.73
C ILE A 78 -1.87 2.17 8.17
N ALA A 79 -1.81 1.22 7.23
CA ALA A 79 -3.01 0.58 6.66
C ALA A 79 -3.76 -0.27 7.71
N ILE A 80 -3.07 -0.99 8.59
CA ILE A 80 -3.67 -1.72 9.71
C ILE A 80 -4.40 -0.74 10.62
N TYR A 81 -3.74 0.34 11.04
CA TYR A 81 -4.34 1.38 11.88
C TYR A 81 -5.59 1.99 11.24
N HIS A 82 -5.54 2.26 9.94
CA HIS A 82 -6.69 2.79 9.22
C HIS A 82 -7.85 1.79 9.13
N ASN A 83 -7.58 0.50 8.93
CA ASN A 83 -8.62 -0.54 8.98
C ASN A 83 -9.24 -0.65 10.38
N LEU A 84 -8.44 -0.62 11.44
CA LEU A 84 -8.93 -0.66 12.84
C LEU A 84 -9.89 0.51 13.15
N LEU A 85 -9.58 1.71 12.65
CA LEU A 85 -10.47 2.87 12.75
C LEU A 85 -11.74 2.69 11.90
N TYR A 86 -11.61 2.20 10.66
CA TYR A 86 -12.73 2.00 9.75
C TYR A 86 -13.76 1.00 10.31
N TYR A 87 -13.30 -0.10 10.91
CA TYR A 87 -14.17 -1.12 11.51
C TYR A 87 -14.64 -0.78 12.94
N GLY A 88 -14.31 0.42 13.46
CA GLY A 88 -14.78 0.88 14.77
C GLY A 88 -14.17 0.15 15.97
N VAL A 89 -13.09 -0.61 15.77
CA VAL A 89 -12.34 -1.25 16.87
C VAL A 89 -11.61 -0.21 17.71
N LEU A 90 -11.15 0.87 17.07
CA LEU A 90 -10.60 2.04 17.72
C LEU A 90 -11.57 3.22 17.58
N THR A 91 -11.87 3.87 18.69
CA THR A 91 -12.66 5.10 18.72
C THR A 91 -11.84 6.30 18.22
N GLU A 92 -12.46 7.21 17.46
CA GLU A 92 -11.83 8.40 16.87
C GLU A 92 -11.34 9.46 17.89
N SER A 93 -11.15 9.12 19.17
CA SER A 93 -10.80 10.10 20.22
C SER A 93 -9.46 10.80 20.01
N VAL A 94 -8.62 10.34 19.07
CA VAL A 94 -7.26 10.87 18.82
C VAL A 94 -7.16 11.79 17.60
N ILE A 95 -8.21 11.92 16.78
CA ILE A 95 -8.17 12.74 15.53
C ILE A 95 -9.32 13.75 15.50
N TYR A 96 -9.63 14.36 16.65
CA TYR A 96 -10.42 15.58 16.67
C TYR A 96 -9.45 16.77 16.60
N CYS A 97 -9.61 17.60 15.56
CA CYS A 97 -9.02 18.95 15.34
C CYS A 97 -8.16 19.14 14.08
N THR A 98 -8.53 18.60 12.90
CA THR A 98 -7.95 19.15 11.66
C THR A 98 -8.93 19.19 10.49
N SER A 99 -9.00 20.33 9.82
CA SER A 99 -9.82 20.63 8.65
C SER A 99 -9.62 19.59 7.53
N GLY A 100 -10.64 18.76 7.28
CA GLY A 100 -10.62 17.70 6.27
C GLY A 100 -11.73 16.68 6.49
N VAL A 101 -11.90 15.75 5.55
CA VAL A 101 -12.86 14.64 5.63
C VAL A 101 -12.42 13.58 6.64
N SER A 102 -13.37 12.96 7.35
CA SER A 102 -13.08 11.95 8.37
C SER A 102 -12.45 10.69 7.76
N CYS A 103 -11.52 10.07 8.50
CA CYS A 103 -10.87 8.83 8.06
C CYS A 103 -11.81 7.61 8.07
N THR A 104 -12.97 7.76 8.71
CA THR A 104 -14.09 6.81 8.78
C THR A 104 -15.17 7.05 7.73
N THR A 105 -15.04 8.08 6.89
CA THR A 105 -16.02 8.35 5.84
C THR A 105 -16.02 7.19 4.84
N LYS A 106 -17.20 6.58 4.66
CA LYS A 106 -17.43 5.45 3.77
C LYS A 106 -17.68 5.95 2.35
N TYR A 107 -16.67 5.85 1.48
CA TYR A 107 -16.79 6.23 0.06
C TYR A 107 -17.18 5.06 -0.86
N ILE A 108 -16.59 3.89 -0.62
CA ILE A 108 -16.85 2.66 -1.39
C ILE A 108 -16.95 1.49 -0.43
N GLU A 109 -18.08 0.79 -0.47
CA GLU A 109 -18.28 -0.51 0.14
C GLU A 109 -18.72 -1.49 -0.95
N TRP A 110 -17.75 -2.03 -1.69
CA TRP A 110 -18.05 -3.09 -2.65
C TRP A 110 -18.20 -4.40 -1.88
N PHE A 111 -19.33 -5.09 -2.05
CA PHE A 111 -19.69 -6.30 -1.28
C PHE A 111 -19.72 -6.12 0.25
N ASP A 112 -19.94 -4.90 0.77
CA ASP A 112 -19.87 -4.56 2.22
C ASP A 112 -18.53 -4.88 2.93
N PHE A 113 -17.50 -5.33 2.18
CA PHE A 113 -16.22 -5.77 2.75
C PHE A 113 -15.00 -5.14 2.06
N ILE A 114 -15.07 -4.84 0.76
CA ILE A 114 -13.96 -4.25 0.02
C ILE A 114 -13.99 -2.74 0.20
N THR A 115 -13.12 -2.27 1.10
CA THR A 115 -12.94 -0.85 1.43
C THR A 115 -11.60 -0.36 0.91
N ILE A 116 -11.46 0.96 0.73
CA ILE A 116 -10.20 1.59 0.30
C ILE A 116 -9.04 1.25 1.26
N PRO A 117 -9.22 1.31 2.60
CA PRO A 117 -8.18 0.89 3.54
C PRO A 117 -7.78 -0.58 3.38
N LEU A 118 -8.73 -1.49 3.14
CA LEU A 118 -8.43 -2.91 2.95
C LEU A 118 -7.61 -3.17 1.67
N LEU A 119 -7.95 -2.47 0.58
CA LEU A 119 -7.18 -2.50 -0.67
C LEU A 119 -5.74 -2.02 -0.46
N SER A 120 -5.53 -0.96 0.32
CA SER A 120 -4.18 -0.49 0.65
C SER A 120 -3.41 -1.52 1.47
N LEU A 121 -4.06 -2.15 2.47
CA LEU A 121 -3.46 -3.14 3.34
C LEU A 121 -3.01 -4.37 2.55
N THR A 122 -3.88 -4.89 1.69
CA THR A 122 -3.57 -6.02 0.81
C THR A 122 -2.41 -5.70 -0.12
N ALA A 123 -2.36 -4.50 -0.72
CA ALA A 123 -1.25 -4.10 -1.58
C ALA A 123 0.09 -4.08 -0.85
N PHE A 124 0.17 -3.45 0.33
CA PHE A 124 1.40 -3.43 1.13
C PHE A 124 1.81 -4.81 1.63
N THR A 125 0.83 -5.66 1.99
CA THR A 125 1.07 -7.04 2.45
C THR A 125 1.66 -7.88 1.31
N VAL A 126 1.07 -7.80 0.11
CA VAL A 126 1.57 -8.50 -1.08
C VAL A 126 3.00 -8.08 -1.39
N ILE A 127 3.29 -6.77 -1.43
CA ILE A 127 4.65 -6.26 -1.69
C ILE A 127 5.62 -6.76 -0.61
N THR A 128 5.24 -6.68 0.67
CA THR A 128 6.10 -7.14 1.78
C THR A 128 6.41 -8.64 1.67
N ILE A 129 5.39 -9.49 1.42
CA ILE A 129 5.58 -10.93 1.26
C ILE A 129 6.50 -11.23 0.06
N LEU A 130 6.27 -10.58 -1.08
CA LEU A 130 7.11 -10.76 -2.27
C LEU A 130 8.58 -10.39 -1.99
N MET A 131 8.82 -9.31 -1.26
CA MET A 131 10.18 -8.89 -0.91
C MET A 131 10.86 -9.80 0.13
N LEU A 132 10.11 -10.35 1.10
CA LEU A 132 10.63 -11.36 2.03
C LEU A 132 11.00 -12.65 1.30
N ILE A 133 10.18 -13.08 0.34
CA ILE A 133 10.48 -14.23 -0.52
C ILE A 133 11.71 -13.95 -1.40
N TYR A 134 11.84 -12.73 -1.93
CA TYR A 134 13.01 -12.31 -2.68
C TYR A 134 14.28 -12.40 -1.82
N GLN A 135 14.25 -11.86 -0.60
CA GLN A 135 15.38 -11.92 0.35
C GLN A 135 15.81 -13.35 0.68
N LYS A 136 14.87 -14.28 0.86
CA LYS A 136 15.17 -15.68 1.19
C LYS A 136 15.74 -16.47 0.00
N ASN A 137 15.50 -16.02 -1.24
CA ASN A 137 15.96 -16.69 -2.46
C ASN A 137 17.28 -16.11 -3.01
N GLN A 138 17.83 -15.08 -2.38
CA GLN A 138 19.19 -14.59 -2.64
C GLN A 138 20.22 -15.40 -1.87
#